data_AF-A0A815NMI5-F1
#
_entry.id   AF-A0A815NMI5-F1
#
_cell.length_a   1.000
_cell.length_b   1.000
_cell.length_c   1.000
_cell.angle_alpha   90.00
_cell.angle_beta   90.00
_cell.angle_gamma   90.00
#
_symmetry.space_group_name_H-M   'P 1'
#
loop_
_entity.id
_entity.type
_entity.pdbx_description
1 polymer ?
#
loop_
_entity_poly.entity_id
_entity_poly.type
_entity_poly.pdbx_seq_one_letter_code
_entity_poly.pdbx_strand_id
1 'polypeptide(L)' 'MAESFPKMEIIEGIPVPDIWDAETFRSALNYKAQPDDIFLVAYPKSGTTWMQVILYTLMNDELAEIG' A
#
# COMPACT_ATOMS: atom_id res chain seq x y z
N MET A 1 11.14 -7.97 -26.75
CA MET A 1 10.29 -8.64 -25.75
C MET A 1 9.12 -7.70 -25.48
N ALA A 2 7.92 -8.03 -25.96
CA ALA A 2 6.76 -7.21 -25.62
C ALA A 2 6.42 -7.48 -24.15
N GLU A 3 6.58 -6.48 -23.30
CA GLU A 3 6.12 -6.55 -21.91
C GLU A 3 4.60 -6.74 -21.95
N SER A 4 4.11 -7.88 -21.47
CA SER A 4 2.68 -8.09 -21.33
C SER A 4 2.21 -7.23 -20.15
N PHE A 5 1.38 -6.23 -20.42
CA PHE A 5 0.70 -5.49 -19.36
C PHE A 5 -0.04 -6.50 -18.46
N PRO A 6 0.01 -6.34 -17.12
CA PRO A 6 -0.76 -7.18 -16.23
C PRO A 6 -2.24 -7.07 -16.65
N LYS A 7 -2.91 -8.22 -16.73
CA LYS A 7 -4.35 -8.23 -17.01
C LYS A 7 -5.04 -7.46 -15.89
N MET A 8 -6.12 -6.77 -16.24
CA MET A 8 -6.96 -6.06 -15.29
C MET A 8 -8.22 -6.89 -15.08
N GLU A 9 -8.59 -7.12 -13.83
CA GLU A 9 -9.88 -7.70 -13.44
C GLU A 9 -10.77 -6.57 -12.91
N ILE A 10 -12.10 -6.68 -13.10
CA ILE A 10 -13.05 -5.74 -12.52
C ILE A 10 -13.66 -6.39 -11.27
N ILE A 11 -13.38 -5.82 -10.11
CA ILE A 11 -13.90 -6.30 -8.82
C ILE A 11 -14.70 -5.18 -8.16
N GLU A 12 -15.99 -5.41 -7.88
CA GLU A 12 -16.90 -4.39 -7.35
C GLU A 12 -16.93 -3.08 -8.19
N GLY A 13 -16.72 -3.21 -9.51
CA GLY A 13 -16.65 -2.08 -10.45
C GLY A 13 -15.30 -1.35 -10.51
N ILE A 14 -14.29 -1.78 -9.72
CA ILE A 14 -12.95 -1.20 -9.70
C ILE A 14 -12.02 -2.05 -10.57
N PRO A 15 -11.31 -1.45 -11.56
CA PRO A 15 -10.29 -2.15 -12.32
C PRO A 15 -9.05 -2.35 -11.45
N VAL A 16 -8.72 -3.59 -11.15
CA VAL A 16 -7.56 -3.96 -10.33
C VAL A 16 -6.57 -4.80 -11.14
N PRO A 17 -5.27 -4.68 -10.85
CA PRO A 17 -4.28 -5.60 -11.41
C PRO A 17 -4.55 -7.06 -10.98
N ASP A 18 -4.42 -8.01 -11.92
CA ASP A 18 -4.53 -9.47 -11.74
C ASP A 18 -3.39 -10.10 -10.89
N ILE A 19 -2.73 -9.27 -10.07
CA ILE A 19 -1.79 -9.70 -9.03
C ILE A 19 -2.45 -9.80 -7.65
N TRP A 20 -3.67 -9.27 -7.51
CA TRP A 20 -4.45 -9.35 -6.28
C TRP A 20 -5.57 -10.37 -6.47
N ASP A 21 -5.71 -11.29 -5.53
CA ASP A 21 -6.88 -12.15 -5.52
C ASP A 21 -8.12 -11.36 -5.07
N ALA A 22 -9.27 -11.76 -5.60
CA ALA A 22 -10.53 -11.06 -5.37
C ALA A 22 -10.98 -11.09 -3.90
N GLU A 23 -10.56 -12.09 -3.12
CA GLU A 23 -10.90 -12.18 -1.71
C GLU A 23 -10.10 -11.17 -0.88
N THR A 24 -8.78 -11.09 -1.10
CA THR A 24 -7.90 -10.08 -0.49
C THR A 24 -8.35 -8.68 -0.83
N PHE A 25 -8.73 -8.40 -2.09
CA PHE A 25 -9.24 -7.08 -2.46
C PHE A 25 -10.53 -6.74 -1.70
N ARG A 26 -11.49 -7.68 -1.62
CA ARG A 26 -12.71 -7.49 -0.82
C ARG A 26 -12.43 -7.34 0.67
N SER A 27 -11.44 -8.06 1.20
CA SER A 27 -11.01 -7.93 2.60
C SER A 27 -10.46 -6.52 2.86
N ALA A 28 -9.63 -6.00 1.97
CA ALA A 28 -9.10 -4.64 2.05
C ALA A 28 -10.23 -3.58 2.02
N LEU A 29 -11.25 -3.74 1.17
CA LEU A 29 -12.42 -2.83 1.13
C LEU A 29 -13.25 -2.87 2.42
N ASN A 30 -13.27 -4.00 3.12
CA ASN A 30 -14.01 -4.17 4.37
C ASN A 30 -13.18 -3.86 5.63
N TYR A 31 -11.92 -3.49 5.47
CA TYR A 31 -11.00 -3.20 6.57
C TYR A 31 -11.58 -2.13 7.51
N LYS A 32 -11.44 -2.36 8.82
CA LYS A 32 -11.91 -1.47 9.88
C LYS A 32 -10.71 -0.79 10.52
N ALA A 33 -10.42 0.42 10.04
CA ALA A 33 -9.35 1.25 10.56
C ALA A 33 -9.53 1.51 12.07
N GLN A 34 -8.43 1.41 12.80
CA GLN A 34 -8.31 1.84 14.18
C GLN A 34 -7.96 3.34 14.25
N PRO A 35 -8.26 4.02 15.37
CA PRO A 35 -7.95 5.45 15.53
C PRO A 35 -6.47 5.80 15.35
N ASP A 36 -5.56 4.86 15.62
CA ASP A 36 -4.12 5.06 15.58
C ASP A 36 -3.47 4.59 14.26
N ASP A 37 -4.26 4.09 13.30
CA ASP A 37 -3.74 3.64 12.01
C ASP A 37 -3.29 4.82 11.13
N ILE A 38 -2.16 4.66 10.44
CA ILE A 38 -1.61 5.65 9.51
C ILE A 38 -1.65 5.09 8.08
N PHE A 39 -2.36 5.80 7.18
CA PHE A 39 -2.45 5.44 5.77
C PHE A 39 -1.44 6.22 4.92
N LEU A 40 -0.51 5.51 4.30
CA LEU A 40 0.35 6.09 3.26
C LEU A 40 -0.30 5.89 1.88
N VAL A 41 -0.85 6.96 1.31
CA VAL A 41 -1.52 6.95 0.00
C VAL A 41 -0.63 7.63 -1.04
N ALA A 42 -0.27 6.90 -2.10
CA ALA A 42 0.55 7.42 -3.18
C ALA A 42 0.21 6.73 -4.50
N TYR A 43 0.35 7.46 -5.61
CA TYR A 43 0.32 6.86 -6.94
C TYR A 43 1.57 5.98 -7.15
N PRO A 44 1.49 4.87 -7.92
CA PRO A 44 2.65 4.03 -8.18
C PRO A 44 3.85 4.84 -8.69
N LYS A 45 5.02 4.53 -8.13
CA LYS A 45 6.32 5.18 -8.45
C LYS A 45 6.47 6.63 -7.96
N SER A 46 5.57 7.15 -7.15
CA SER A 46 5.70 8.49 -6.53
C SER A 46 6.52 8.52 -5.22
N GLY A 47 7.32 7.48 -4.95
CA GLY A 47 8.19 7.44 -3.76
C GLY A 47 7.61 6.77 -2.52
N THR A 48 6.64 5.86 -2.67
CA THR A 48 6.01 5.13 -1.55
C THR A 48 7.05 4.47 -0.62
N THR A 49 8.07 3.80 -1.17
CA THR A 49 9.12 3.15 -0.38
C THR A 49 9.91 4.13 0.48
N TRP A 50 10.24 5.30 -0.07
CA TRP A 50 11.00 6.31 0.68
C TRP A 50 10.17 6.86 1.85
N MET A 51 8.89 7.13 1.63
CA MET A 51 7.97 7.55 2.68
C MET A 51 7.74 6.47 3.75
N GLN A 52 7.66 5.19 3.35
CA GLN A 52 7.57 4.06 4.30
C GLN A 52 8.76 4.02 5.26
N VAL A 53 9.98 4.23 4.75
CA VAL A 53 11.20 4.26 5.58
C VAL A 53 11.16 5.43 6.57
N ILE A 54 10.79 6.64 6.13
CA ILE A 54 10.69 7.81 7.00
C ILE A 54 9.65 7.57 8.12
N LEU A 55 8.45 7.11 7.76
CA LEU A 55 7.40 6.83 8.74
C LEU A 55 7.84 5.75 9.73
N TYR A 56 8.47 4.68 9.25
CA TYR A 56 8.99 3.62 10.10
C TYR A 56 10.02 4.16 11.10
N THR A 57 10.96 5.00 10.67
CA THR A 57 11.95 5.61 11.56
C THR A 57 11.31 6.50 12.62
N LEU A 58 10.32 7.32 12.24
CA LEU A 58 9.61 8.20 13.18
C LEU A 58 8.80 7.43 14.22
N MET A 59 8.20 6.30 13.83
CA MET A 59 7.34 5.51 14.71
C MET A 59 8.12 4.59 15.67
N ASN A 60 9.33 4.16 15.29
CA ASN A 60 10.13 3.22 16.08
C ASN A 60 11.26 3.88 16.89
N ASP A 61 11.42 5.20 16.78
CA ASP A 61 12.26 6.07 17.61
C ASP A 61 13.69 5.56 17.93
N GLU A 62 14.32 4.80 17.03
CA GLU A 62 15.70 4.26 17.22
C GLU A 62 16.80 5.33 17.10
N LEU A 63 16.45 6.59 16.79
CA LEU A 63 17.41 7.68 16.60
C LEU A 63 17.41 8.73 17.72
N ALA A 64 16.49 8.65 18.70
CA ALA A 64 16.44 9.58 19.83
C ALA A 64 17.59 9.37 20.85
N GLU A 65 18.26 8.21 20.81
CA GLU A 65 19.34 7.83 21.76
C GLU A 65 20.76 8.15 21.24
N ILE A 66 20.90 8.75 20.05
CA ILE A 66 22.21 9.19 19.49
C ILE A 66 22.38 10.72 19.62
N GLY A 67 21.89 11.28 20.73
CA GLY A 67 22.01 12.70 21.10
C GLY A 67 22.72 12.87 22.44
#